data_AF-A0A9D4PHN2-F1
#
_entry.id   AF-A0A9D4PHN2-F1
#
_cell.length_a   1.000
_cell.length_b   1.000
_cell.length_c   1.000
_cell.angle_alpha   90.00
_cell.angle_beta   90.00
_cell.angle_gamma   90.00
#
_symmetry.space_group_name_H-M   'P 1'
#
loop_
_entity.id
_entity.type
_entity.pdbx_description
1 polymer ?
#
loop_
_entity_poly.entity_id
_entity_poly.type
_entity_poly.pdbx_seq_one_letter_code
_entity_poly.pdbx_strand_id
1 'polypeptide(L)'
;MAGQPVQILRVKENHSVEFNESELERILLADNVKDRPVVVISIAGAYRQGKSFLLSFLLRYLKNNGDPTGWKTQMPHSVAFMAPGRHTRDNGHSTLGQSVLGKTVAQ
;
A
#
# COMPACT_ATOMS: atom_id res chain seq x y z
N MET A 1 9.44 -0.93 -15.96
CA MET A 1 8.21 -0.25 -16.43
C MET A 1 7.46 0.30 -15.23
N ALA A 2 7.15 1.60 -15.19
CA ALA A 2 6.35 2.19 -14.11
C ALA A 2 4.86 2.16 -14.48
N GLY A 3 3.99 1.72 -13.56
CA GLY A 3 2.54 1.80 -13.72
C GLY A 3 2.01 3.16 -13.27
N GLN A 4 0.86 3.58 -13.81
CA GLN A 4 0.19 4.84 -13.51
C GLN A 4 -1.27 4.60 -13.09
N PRO A 5 -1.84 5.44 -12.22
CA PRO A 5 -3.26 5.38 -11.89
C PRO A 5 -4.10 5.78 -13.12
N VAL A 6 -5.13 5.01 -13.42
CA VAL A 6 -6.08 5.29 -14.49
C VAL A 6 -7.47 5.42 -13.88
N GLN A 7 -8.14 6.55 -14.13
CA GLN A 7 -9.48 6.78 -13.62
C GLN A 7 -10.51 6.12 -14.55
N ILE A 8 -11.12 5.05 -14.04
CA ILE A 8 -12.16 4.30 -14.77
C ILE A 8 -13.56 4.82 -14.47
N LEU A 9 -13.80 5.36 -13.27
CA LEU A 9 -15.08 5.90 -12.84
C LEU A 9 -14.91 7.33 -12.33
N ARG A 10 -15.80 8.22 -12.75
CA ARG A 10 -15.89 9.60 -12.23
C ARG A 10 -17.34 9.88 -11.84
N VAL A 11 -17.55 10.29 -10.60
CA VAL A 11 -18.84 10.78 -10.13
C VAL A 11 -18.86 12.30 -10.32
N LYS A 12 -19.84 12.80 -11.07
CA LYS A 12 -20.08 14.22 -11.29
C LYS A 12 -20.91 14.84 -10.16
N GLU A 13 -20.94 16.16 -10.13
CA GLU A 13 -21.73 16.95 -9.17
C GLU A 13 -23.24 16.68 -9.28
N ASN A 14 -23.74 16.40 -10.48
CA ASN A 14 -25.13 16.03 -10.73
C ASN A 14 -25.45 14.55 -10.39
N HIS A 15 -24.59 13.90 -9.59
CA HIS A 15 -24.67 12.47 -9.25
C HIS A 15 -24.64 11.50 -10.42
N SER A 16 -24.36 11.95 -11.65
CA SER A 16 -24.13 11.04 -12.77
C SER A 16 -22.73 10.42 -12.69
N VAL A 17 -22.62 9.20 -13.23
CA VAL A 17 -21.36 8.46 -13.29
C VAL A 17 -20.88 8.47 -14.73
N GLU A 18 -19.65 8.92 -14.94
CA GLU A 18 -18.92 8.72 -16.19
C GLU A 18 -18.03 7.48 -16.05
N PHE A 19 -18.12 6.60 -17.05
CA PHE A 19 -17.33 5.39 -17.15
C PHE A 19 -16.38 5.48 -18.34
N ASN A 20 -15.09 5.31 -18.10
CA ASN A 20 -14.07 5.34 -19.14
C ASN A 20 -13.82 3.91 -19.66
N GLU A 21 -14.74 3.46 -20.50
CA GLU A 21 -14.74 2.11 -21.06
C GLU A 21 -13.49 1.85 -21.92
N SER A 22 -13.09 2.82 -22.76
CA SER A 22 -11.95 2.68 -23.66
C SER A 22 -10.62 2.45 -22.92
N GLU A 23 -10.39 3.12 -21.79
CA GLU A 23 -9.21 2.87 -20.97
C GLU A 23 -9.27 1.52 -20.26
N LEU A 24 -10.45 1.07 -19.82
CA LEU A 24 -10.59 -0.23 -19.18
C LEU A 24 -10.34 -1.37 -20.17
N GLU A 25 -10.94 -1.28 -21.37
CA GLU A 25 -10.72 -2.22 -22.47
C GLU A 25 -9.24 -2.29 -22.85
N ARG A 26 -8.58 -1.14 -23.01
CA ARG A 26 -7.15 -1.08 -23.33
C ARG A 26 -6.28 -1.82 -22.31
N ILE A 27 -6.67 -1.84 -21.04
CA ILE A 27 -5.92 -2.50 -19.96
C ILE A 27 -6.26 -3.99 -19.90
N LEU A 28 -7.55 -4.35 -19.89
CA LEU A 28 -7.99 -5.74 -19.66
C LEU A 28 -7.92 -6.62 -20.92
N LEU A 29 -8.04 -6.04 -22.12
CA LEU A 29 -8.00 -6.77 -23.39
C LEU A 29 -6.61 -6.76 -24.05
N ALA A 30 -5.59 -6.21 -23.38
CA ALA A 30 -4.21 -6.27 -23.88
C ALA A 30 -3.75 -7.73 -24.02
N ASP A 31 -3.06 -8.05 -25.13
CA ASP A 31 -2.69 -9.43 -25.50
C ASP A 31 -1.90 -10.17 -24.43
N ASN A 32 -1.13 -9.45 -23.61
CA ASN A 32 -0.34 -10.02 -22.54
C ASN A 32 -1.16 -10.39 -21.29
N VAL A 33 -2.43 -10.01 -21.17
CA VAL A 33 -3.25 -10.24 -19.96
C VAL A 33 -4.66 -10.76 -20.23
N LYS A 34 -5.22 -10.59 -21.44
CA LYS A 34 -6.62 -10.88 -21.77
C LYS A 34 -7.09 -12.31 -21.44
N ASP A 35 -6.19 -13.28 -21.56
CA ASP A 35 -6.49 -14.71 -21.35
C ASP A 35 -6.03 -15.22 -19.97
N ARG A 36 -5.68 -14.31 -19.04
CA ARG A 36 -5.20 -14.69 -17.69
C ARG A 36 -6.32 -14.58 -16.67
N PRO A 37 -6.34 -15.45 -15.63
CA PRO A 37 -7.28 -15.29 -14.52
C PRO A 37 -7.07 -13.94 -13.83
N VAL A 38 -8.19 -13.28 -13.51
CA VAL A 38 -8.18 -11.93 -12.93
C VAL A 38 -8.58 -11.99 -11.46
N VAL A 39 -7.84 -11.25 -10.62
CA VAL A 39 -8.19 -10.99 -9.23
C VAL A 39 -8.42 -9.49 -9.05
N VAL A 40 -9.59 -9.12 -8.51
CA VAL A 40 -9.93 -7.73 -8.22
C VAL A 40 -9.68 -7.45 -6.74
N ILE A 41 -8.83 -6.48 -6.45
CA ILE A 41 -8.55 -6.00 -5.09
C ILE A 41 -9.13 -4.59 -4.96
N SER A 42 -10.09 -4.41 -4.04
CA SER A 42 -10.72 -3.11 -3.78
C SER A 42 -10.57 -2.71 -2.32
N ILE A 43 -10.32 -1.42 -2.08
CA ILE A 43 -10.22 -0.82 -0.75
C ILE A 43 -11.29 0.26 -0.64
N ALA A 44 -12.29 0.01 0.19
CA ALA A 44 -13.39 0.94 0.48
C ALA A 44 -13.39 1.36 1.97
N GLY A 45 -14.02 2.48 2.29
CA GLY A 45 -14.14 2.98 3.66
C GLY A 45 -14.19 4.50 3.76
N ALA A 46 -14.27 5.03 4.99
CA ALA A 46 -14.43 6.45 5.25
C ALA A 46 -13.27 7.31 4.70
N TYR A 47 -13.58 8.54 4.28
CA TYR A 47 -12.61 9.49 3.74
C TYR A 47 -11.49 9.76 4.76
N ARG A 48 -10.25 9.87 4.26
CA ARG A 48 -9.01 10.08 5.05
C ARG A 48 -8.58 8.97 6.01
N GLN A 49 -9.13 7.75 5.91
CA GLN A 49 -8.65 6.56 6.65
C GLN A 49 -7.48 5.83 5.97
N GLY A 50 -6.56 6.55 5.31
CA GLY A 50 -5.34 5.94 4.76
C GLY A 50 -5.52 4.94 3.60
N LYS A 51 -6.65 4.91 2.91
CA LYS A 51 -6.90 3.95 1.80
C LYS A 51 -5.85 4.01 0.69
N SER A 52 -5.49 5.21 0.22
CA SER A 52 -4.45 5.39 -0.80
C SER A 52 -3.06 4.99 -0.30
N PHE A 53 -2.81 5.11 1.01
CA PHE A 53 -1.58 4.65 1.63
C PHE A 53 -1.51 3.12 1.62
N LEU A 54 -2.58 2.43 2.03
CA LEU A 54 -2.66 0.97 1.97
C LEU A 54 -2.51 0.45 0.53
N LEU A 55 -3.16 1.10 -0.45
CA LEU A 55 -3.00 0.74 -1.87
C LEU A 55 -1.54 0.88 -2.33
N SER A 56 -0.87 1.96 -1.91
CA SER A 56 0.55 2.19 -2.22
C SER A 56 1.45 1.08 -1.63
N PHE A 57 1.10 0.57 -0.46
CA PHE A 57 1.79 -0.57 0.15
C PHE A 57 1.60 -1.86 -0.65
N LEU A 58 0.35 -2.18 -1.06
CA LEU A 58 0.07 -3.35 -1.90
C LEU A 58 0.81 -3.31 -3.24
N LEU A 59 0.87 -2.13 -3.88
CA LEU A 59 1.60 -1.97 -5.14
C LEU A 59 3.11 -2.23 -4.98
N ARG A 60 3.70 -1.87 -3.84
CA ARG A 60 5.12 -2.19 -3.55
C ARG A 60 5.32 -3.68 -3.36
N TYR A 61 4.41 -4.35 -2.64
CA TYR A 61 4.45 -5.80 -2.44
C TYR A 61 4.35 -6.57 -3.75
N LEU A 62 3.37 -6.22 -4.60
CA LEU A 62 3.15 -6.88 -5.90
C LEU A 62 4.32 -6.67 -6.87
N LYS A 63 4.94 -5.48 -6.87
CA LYS A 63 6.13 -5.20 -7.71
C LYS A 63 7.35 -6.04 -7.36
N ASN A 64 7.45 -6.50 -6.11
CA ASN A 64 8.54 -7.33 -5.64
C ASN A 64 8.20 -8.83 -5.68
N ASN A 65 7.21 -9.24 -6.49
CA ASN A 65 6.75 -10.63 -6.60
C ASN A 65 6.41 -11.27 -5.23
N GLY A 66 5.93 -10.46 -4.29
CA GLY A 66 5.58 -10.92 -2.96
C GLY A 66 6.76 -11.19 -2.02
N ASP A 67 7.99 -10.79 -2.39
CA ASP A 67 9.16 -10.91 -1.52
C ASP A 67 9.02 -10.02 -0.27
N PRO A 68 8.90 -10.62 0.94
CA PRO A 68 8.78 -9.90 2.19
C PRO A 68 10.10 -9.31 2.69
N THR A 69 11.20 -9.43 1.95
CA THR A 69 12.51 -8.85 2.31
C THR A 69 12.84 -7.62 1.48
N GLY A 70 12.52 -7.63 0.18
CA GLY A 70 12.77 -6.49 -0.73
C GLY A 70 12.04 -5.19 -0.38
N TRP A 71 10.93 -5.23 0.37
CA TRP A 71 10.22 -3.99 0.77
C TRP A 71 10.93 -3.23 1.91
N LYS A 72 11.69 -3.91 2.78
CA LYS A 72 12.26 -3.28 3.99
C LYS A 72 13.31 -2.20 3.68
N THR A 73 14.04 -2.35 2.58
CA THR A 73 15.15 -1.46 2.21
C THR A 73 14.69 -0.09 1.71
N GLN A 74 13.43 0.05 1.29
CA GLN A 74 12.90 1.27 0.65
C GLN A 74 11.91 2.05 1.51
N MET A 75 11.77 1.72 2.80
CA MET A 75 10.79 2.38 3.67
C MET A 75 11.31 3.73 4.16
N PRO A 76 10.57 4.84 3.99
CA PRO A 76 10.86 6.07 4.72
C PRO A 76 10.68 5.79 6.23
N HIS A 77 11.51 6.42 7.07
CA HIS A 77 11.56 6.16 8.52
C HIS A 77 10.20 6.23 9.23
N SER A 78 9.23 6.98 8.70
CA SER A 78 7.87 7.07 9.22
C SER A 78 7.04 5.78 9.10
N VAL A 79 7.40 4.85 8.21
CA VAL A 79 6.66 3.59 7.97
C VAL A 79 7.36 2.38 8.61
N ALA A 80 8.58 2.54 9.13
CA ALA A 80 9.33 1.48 9.81
C ALA A 80 8.58 0.92 11.04
N PHE A 81 7.73 1.72 11.69
CA PHE A 81 6.90 1.31 12.83
C PHE A 81 5.83 0.25 12.48
N MET A 82 5.49 0.08 11.20
CA MET A 82 4.49 -0.89 10.75
C MET A 82 5.09 -2.24 10.37
N ALA A 83 6.42 -2.39 10.40
CA ALA A 83 7.04 -3.70 10.24
C ALA A 83 6.58 -4.62 11.39
N PRO A 84 6.16 -5.86 11.10
CA PRO A 84 5.81 -6.79 12.16
C PRO A 84 7.03 -6.92 13.06
N GLY A 85 6.88 -6.41 14.29
CA GLY A 85 7.94 -6.41 15.27
C GLY A 85 8.42 -7.83 15.40
N ARG A 86 9.69 -8.08 15.07
CA ARG A 86 10.37 -9.25 15.59
C ARG A 86 10.43 -9.01 17.10
N HIS A 87 9.44 -9.54 17.81
CA HIS A 87 9.56 -9.83 19.22
C HIS A 87 10.58 -10.97 19.31
N THR A 88 11.86 -10.65 19.13
CA THR A 88 12.93 -11.51 19.61
C THR A 88 12.74 -11.58 21.11
N ARG A 89 12.18 -12.70 21.58
CA ARG A 89 12.36 -13.14 22.96
C ARG A 89 13.87 -13.29 23.14
N ASP A 90 14.48 -12.24 23.67
CA ASP A 90 15.83 -12.26 24.18
C ASP A 90 15.78 -13.02 25.52
N ASN A 91 16.15 -14.30 25.47
CA ASN A 91 16.38 -15.08 26.68
C ASN A 91 17.78 -14.74 27.19
N GLY A 92 17.83 -13.70 28.02
CA GLY A 92 18.79 -13.54 29.10
C GLY A 92 20.26 -13.45 28.68
N HIS A 93 20.77 -12.22 28.60
CA HIS A 93 21.87 -11.82 29.49
C HIS A 93 21.87 -10.29 29.64
N SER A 94 21.93 -9.85 30.89
CA SER A 94 21.85 -8.46 31.34
C SER A 94 22.79 -7.51 30.58
N THR A 95 22.27 -6.40 30.06
CA THR A 95 23.01 -5.12 30.05
C THR A 95 22.03 -3.98 30.31
N LEU A 96 22.36 -3.23 31.36
CA LEU A 96 21.63 -2.08 31.87
C LEU A 96 21.47 -0.97 30.82
N GLY A 97 20.29 -0.36 30.84
CA GLY A 97 20.11 1.06 30.50
C GLY A 97 19.81 1.36 29.04
N GLN A 98 18.52 1.39 28.70
CA GLN A 98 17.79 2.63 28.42
C GLN A 98 16.36 2.30 27.98
N SER A 99 15.40 2.64 28.83
CA SER A 99 13.99 2.66 28.50
C SER A 99 13.42 4.01 28.91
N VAL A 100 12.58 4.54 28.01
CA VAL A 100 11.62 5.64 28.19
C VAL A 100 12.22 7.05 28.22
N LEU A 101 12.04 7.80 27.12
CA LEU A 101 11.25 9.02 27.20
C LEU A 101 10.63 9.40 25.85
N GLY A 102 9.38 8.98 25.66
CA GLY A 102 8.46 9.78 24.87
C GLY A 102 7.95 10.93 25.75
N LYS A 103 7.90 12.15 25.19
CA LYS A 103 6.84 13.15 25.37
C LYS A 103 7.15 14.40 24.54
N THR A 104 6.30 14.63 23.55
CA THR A 104 5.86 15.93 23.03
C THR A 104 5.80 17.00 24.13
N VAL A 105 6.27 18.22 23.86
CA VAL A 105 5.53 19.48 24.09
C VAL A 105 6.13 20.56 23.18
N ALA A 106 5.24 21.28 22.51
CA ALA A 106 5.50 22.48 21.74
C ALA A 106 5.93 23.64 22.64
N GLN A 107 6.93 24.40 22.20
CA GLN A 107 6.95 25.87 22.12
C GLN A 107 8.16 26.30 21.27
#